data_AF-A0A6N4R473-F1
#
_entry.id   AF-A0A6N4R473-F1
#
_cell.length_a   1.000
_cell.length_b   1.000
_cell.length_c   1.000
_cell.angle_alpha   90.00
_cell.angle_beta   90.00
_cell.angle_gamma   90.00
#
_symmetry.space_group_name_H-M   'P 1'
#
loop_
_entity.id
_entity.type
_entity.pdbx_description
1 polymer ?
#
loop_
_entity_poly.entity_id
_entity_poly.type
_entity_poly.pdbx_seq_one_letter_code
_entity_poly.pdbx_strand_id
1 'polypeptide(L)'
;MRSLLILAFALLSLPAMAQDNARAVREASLQASRYELLLGKLQTQVEDLQSQVRSLQRANDALAKDVQSSNAKSQNVTDEMQRLQNTQLQNINAAQKQLTEKLSNATSKTPWGDSQRDCAELGVKHQQIKVIVKGDGSRGMRFLCFDGKPLHMGSEIYAPAQ
;
A
#
# COMPACT_ATOMS: atom_id res chain seq x y z
N MET A 1 53.59 -92.67 -28.78
CA MET A 1 52.82 -91.76 -29.66
C MET A 1 51.35 -91.56 -29.28
N ARG A 2 50.71 -92.38 -28.42
CA ARG A 2 49.31 -92.16 -28.00
C ARG A 2 49.12 -91.02 -26.99
N SER A 3 50.11 -90.74 -26.15
CA SER A 3 50.01 -89.73 -25.08
C SER A 3 50.08 -88.27 -25.58
N LEU A 4 50.65 -88.03 -26.76
CA LEU A 4 50.72 -86.70 -27.39
C LEU A 4 49.40 -86.29 -28.06
N LEU A 5 48.58 -87.27 -28.47
CA LEU A 5 47.29 -87.03 -29.13
C LEU A 5 46.19 -86.60 -28.15
N ILE A 6 46.29 -87.03 -26.89
CA ILE A 6 45.32 -86.67 -25.84
C ILE A 6 45.57 -85.25 -25.32
N LEU A 7 46.83 -84.79 -25.28
CA LEU A 7 47.18 -83.43 -24.87
C LEU A 7 46.74 -82.38 -25.91
N ALA A 8 46.76 -82.72 -27.21
CA ALA A 8 46.32 -81.83 -28.28
C ALA A 8 44.79 -81.63 -28.30
N PHE A 9 44.02 -82.62 -27.85
CA PHE A 9 42.55 -82.52 -27.80
C PHE A 9 42.05 -81.69 -26.60
N ALA A 10 42.82 -81.61 -25.51
CA ALA A 10 42.47 -80.81 -24.34
C ALA A 10 42.67 -79.29 -24.54
N LEU A 11 43.48 -78.88 -25.52
CA LEU A 11 43.72 -77.47 -25.86
C LEU A 11 42.67 -76.88 -26.82
N LEU A 12 41.82 -77.70 -27.42
CA LEU A 12 40.78 -77.28 -28.38
C LEU A 12 39.40 -77.04 -27.75
N SER A 13 39.20 -77.31 -26.46
CA SER A 13 37.92 -77.11 -25.75
C SER A 13 37.76 -75.73 -25.09
N LEU A 14 38.79 -74.90 -25.13
CA LEU A 14 38.81 -73.54 -24.54
C LEU A 14 38.00 -72.44 -25.28
N PRO A 15 37.65 -72.51 -26.59
CA PRO A 15 37.03 -71.37 -27.27
C PRO A 15 35.54 -71.18 -26.95
N ALA A 16 34.84 -72.21 -26.44
CA ALA A 16 33.41 -72.12 -26.15
C ALA A 16 33.12 -71.17 -24.97
N MET A 17 33.90 -71.24 -23.89
CA MET A 17 33.71 -70.35 -22.73
C MET A 17 34.19 -68.92 -22.98
N ALA A 18 35.17 -68.71 -23.88
CA ALA A 18 35.64 -67.37 -24.24
C ALA A 18 34.59 -66.58 -25.03
N GLN A 19 33.80 -67.26 -25.86
CA GLN A 19 32.76 -66.63 -26.68
C GLN A 19 31.55 -66.18 -25.84
N ASP A 20 31.17 -66.94 -24.81
CA ASP A 20 30.08 -66.57 -23.90
C ASP A 20 30.48 -65.41 -22.96
N ASN A 21 31.73 -65.41 -22.46
CA ASN A 21 32.27 -64.30 -21.70
C ASN A 21 32.32 -63.00 -22.53
N ALA A 22 32.68 -63.07 -23.81
CA ALA A 22 32.69 -61.90 -24.69
C ALA A 22 31.29 -61.33 -24.95
N ARG A 23 30.24 -62.17 -24.98
CA ARG A 23 28.85 -61.73 -25.08
C ARG A 23 28.37 -61.08 -23.79
N ALA A 24 28.64 -61.70 -22.64
CA ALA A 24 28.31 -61.15 -21.33
C ALA A 24 28.96 -59.78 -21.07
N VAL A 25 30.22 -59.60 -21.48
CA VAL A 25 30.93 -58.30 -21.36
C VAL A 25 30.31 -57.22 -22.26
N ARG A 26 29.85 -57.57 -23.47
CA ARG A 26 29.13 -56.62 -24.35
C ARG A 26 27.77 -56.22 -23.79
N GLU A 27 27.03 -57.15 -23.19
CA GLU A 27 25.75 -56.84 -22.56
C GLU A 27 25.94 -55.96 -21.31
N ALA A 28 26.97 -56.26 -20.50
CA ALA A 28 27.34 -55.44 -19.36
C ALA A 28 27.77 -54.03 -19.77
N SER A 29 28.54 -53.86 -20.86
CA SER A 29 28.96 -52.53 -21.32
C SER A 29 27.78 -51.71 -21.88
N LEU A 30 26.83 -52.35 -22.55
CA LEU A 30 25.58 -51.70 -22.99
C LEU A 30 24.73 -51.26 -21.80
N GLN A 31 24.62 -52.09 -20.76
CA GLN A 31 23.94 -51.71 -19.52
C GLN A 31 24.65 -50.55 -18.82
N ALA A 32 25.98 -50.59 -18.71
CA ALA A 32 26.78 -49.51 -18.13
C ALA A 32 26.56 -48.18 -18.87
N SER A 33 26.58 -48.18 -20.20
CA SER A 33 26.31 -46.99 -21.01
C SER A 33 24.90 -46.42 -20.78
N ARG A 34 23.89 -47.27 -20.59
CA ARG A 34 22.54 -46.82 -20.22
C ARG A 34 22.51 -46.19 -18.82
N TYR A 35 23.23 -46.77 -17.86
CA TYR A 35 23.33 -46.22 -16.52
C TYR A 35 24.05 -44.87 -16.51
N GLU A 36 25.14 -44.71 -17.27
CA GLU A 36 25.82 -43.42 -17.43
C GLU A 36 24.90 -42.36 -18.02
N LEU A 37 24.10 -42.71 -19.04
CA LEU A 37 23.14 -41.79 -19.64
C LEU A 37 22.04 -41.38 -18.65
N LEU A 38 21.55 -42.31 -17.83
CA LEU A 38 20.59 -42.02 -16.78
C LEU A 38 21.21 -41.14 -15.67
N LEU A 39 22.44 -41.43 -15.26
CA LEU A 39 23.20 -40.64 -14.29
C LEU A 39 23.41 -39.20 -14.78
N GLY A 40 23.78 -39.01 -16.05
CA GLY A 40 23.93 -37.69 -16.65
C GLY A 40 22.61 -36.91 -16.63
N LYS A 41 21.49 -37.55 -17.00
CA LYS A 41 20.16 -36.92 -16.92
C LYS A 41 19.78 -36.54 -15.49
N LEU A 42 20.06 -37.42 -14.53
CA LEU A 42 19.82 -37.17 -13.10
C LEU A 42 20.65 -35.99 -12.60
N GLN A 43 21.93 -35.90 -12.96
CA GLN A 43 22.79 -34.77 -12.60
C GLN A 43 22.23 -33.45 -13.13
N THR A 44 21.84 -33.41 -14.41
CA THR A 44 21.23 -32.20 -14.99
C THR A 44 19.93 -31.82 -14.28
N GLN A 45 19.07 -32.80 -13.94
CA GLN A 45 17.85 -32.54 -13.19
C GLN A 45 18.14 -32.00 -11.78
N VAL A 46 19.17 -32.52 -11.11
CA VAL A 46 19.59 -32.04 -9.79
C VAL A 46 20.10 -30.59 -9.87
N GLU A 47 20.90 -30.26 -10.87
CA GLU A 47 21.39 -28.89 -11.08
C GLU A 47 20.24 -27.91 -11.35
N ASP A 48 19.29 -28.31 -12.20
CA ASP A 48 18.10 -27.50 -12.49
C ASP A 48 17.23 -27.30 -11.24
N LEU A 49 16.94 -28.37 -10.49
CA LEU A 49 16.22 -28.29 -9.22
C LEU A 49 16.94 -27.40 -8.20
N GLN A 50 18.26 -27.50 -8.09
CA GLN A 50 19.04 -26.62 -7.21
C GLN A 50 18.94 -25.16 -7.63
N SER A 51 18.97 -24.88 -8.94
CA SER A 51 18.76 -23.53 -9.48
C SER A 51 17.38 -22.99 -9.12
N GLN A 52 16.34 -23.81 -9.28
CA GLN A 52 14.96 -23.46 -8.92
C GLN A 52 14.79 -23.24 -7.42
N VAL A 53 15.41 -24.04 -6.57
CA VAL A 53 15.37 -23.83 -5.12
C VAL A 53 16.00 -22.48 -4.75
N ARG A 54 17.13 -22.11 -5.36
CA ARG A 54 17.76 -20.80 -5.13
C ARG A 54 16.92 -19.63 -5.66
N SER A 55 16.20 -19.81 -6.77
CA SER A 55 15.29 -18.77 -7.27
C SER A 55 14.09 -18.59 -6.33
N LEU A 56 13.50 -19.69 -5.85
CA LEU A 56 12.41 -19.67 -4.87
C LEU A 56 12.83 -19.06 -3.54
N GLN A 57 14.03 -19.36 -3.04
CA GLN A 57 14.57 -18.74 -1.83
C GLN A 57 14.66 -17.21 -1.97
N ARG A 58 15.19 -16.72 -3.10
CA ARG A 58 15.25 -15.27 -3.38
C ARG A 58 13.87 -14.62 -3.47
N ALA A 59 12.91 -15.32 -4.08
CA ALA A 59 11.53 -14.84 -4.17
C ALA A 59 10.86 -14.76 -2.78
N ASN A 60 11.08 -15.76 -1.93
CA ASN A 60 10.61 -15.75 -0.54
C ASN A 60 11.25 -14.62 0.28
N ASP A 61 12.55 -14.37 0.13
CA ASP A 61 13.23 -13.27 0.81
C ASP A 61 12.69 -11.90 0.36
N ALA A 62 12.41 -11.74 -0.93
CA ALA A 62 11.79 -10.52 -1.46
C ALA A 62 10.37 -10.34 -0.89
N LEU A 63 9.56 -11.40 -0.91
CA LEU A 63 8.20 -11.37 -0.37
C LEU A 63 8.20 -11.06 1.14
N ALA A 64 9.13 -11.62 1.90
CA ALA A 64 9.26 -11.33 3.33
C ALA A 64 9.57 -9.85 3.59
N LYS A 65 10.44 -9.23 2.77
CA LYS A 65 10.71 -7.79 2.84
C LYS A 65 9.48 -6.95 2.49
N ASP A 66 8.73 -7.34 1.46
CA ASP A 66 7.51 -6.64 1.07
C ASP A 66 6.44 -6.72 2.15
N VAL A 67 6.29 -7.87 2.81
CA VAL A 67 5.38 -8.04 3.95
C VAL A 67 5.80 -7.16 5.12
N GLN A 68 7.10 -7.11 5.46
CA GLN A 68 7.60 -6.23 6.51
C GLN A 68 7.35 -4.75 6.19
N SER A 69 7.63 -4.33 4.95
CA SER A 69 7.37 -2.96 4.50
C SER A 69 5.89 -2.61 4.56
N SER A 70 5.02 -3.52 4.11
CA SER A 70 3.57 -3.35 4.18
C SER A 70 3.08 -3.22 5.61
N ASN A 71 3.58 -4.07 6.52
CA ASN A 71 3.20 -4.02 7.93
C ASN A 71 3.62 -2.70 8.59
N ALA A 72 4.83 -2.20 8.30
CA ALA A 72 5.29 -0.91 8.78
C ALA A 72 4.41 0.25 8.25
N LYS A 73 4.02 0.22 6.98
CA LYS A 73 3.08 1.20 6.41
C LYS A 73 1.72 1.15 7.11
N SER A 74 1.18 -0.04 7.37
CA SER A 74 -0.08 -0.20 8.10
C SER A 74 -0.02 0.33 9.53
N GLN A 75 1.10 0.14 10.22
CA GLN A 75 1.32 0.71 11.55
C GLN A 75 1.33 2.24 11.49
N ASN A 76 2.08 2.84 10.55
CA ASN A 76 2.10 4.29 10.38
C ASN A 76 0.71 4.87 10.10
N VAL A 77 -0.09 4.21 9.24
CA VAL A 77 -1.47 4.63 8.97
C VAL A 77 -2.34 4.55 10.23
N THR A 78 -2.14 3.52 11.04
CA THR A 78 -2.86 3.35 12.31
C THR A 78 -2.50 4.47 13.30
N ASP A 79 -1.22 4.80 13.41
CA ASP A 79 -0.73 5.89 14.28
C ASP A 79 -1.24 7.26 13.81
N GLU A 80 -1.22 7.52 12.50
CA GLU A 80 -1.81 8.74 11.93
C GLU A 80 -3.30 8.83 12.21
N MET A 81 -4.04 7.72 12.05
CA MET A 81 -5.47 7.69 12.33
C MET A 81 -5.77 7.96 13.81
N GLN A 82 -5.01 7.36 14.73
CA GLN A 82 -5.13 7.65 16.16
C GLN A 82 -4.81 9.10 16.47
N ARG A 83 -3.77 9.67 15.84
CA ARG A 83 -3.41 11.08 16.00
C ARG A 83 -4.54 11.99 15.50
N LEU A 84 -5.13 11.70 14.33
CA LEU A 84 -6.26 12.44 13.78
C LEU A 84 -7.47 12.40 14.72
N GLN A 85 -7.83 11.22 15.25
CA GLN A 85 -8.94 11.08 16.18
C GLN A 85 -8.72 11.83 17.49
N ASN A 86 -7.54 11.70 18.09
CA ASN A 86 -7.30 12.27 19.41
C ASN A 86 -7.04 13.78 19.37
N THR A 87 -6.27 14.25 18.40
CA THR A 87 -5.84 15.66 18.37
C THR A 87 -6.71 16.52 17.47
N GLN A 88 -6.93 16.13 16.22
CA GLN A 88 -7.56 17.01 15.25
C GLN A 88 -9.07 17.08 15.45
N LEU A 89 -9.73 15.95 15.67
CA LEU A 89 -11.18 15.93 15.88
C LEU A 89 -11.61 16.65 17.17
N GLN A 90 -10.86 16.45 18.26
CA GLN A 90 -11.14 17.15 19.52
C GLN A 90 -10.87 18.66 19.41
N ASN A 91 -9.77 19.05 18.77
CA ASN A 91 -9.45 20.47 18.56
C ASN A 91 -10.45 21.16 17.64
N ILE A 92 -10.92 20.50 16.57
CA ILE A 92 -11.96 21.03 15.67
C ILE A 92 -13.28 21.18 16.41
N ASN A 93 -13.69 20.18 17.22
CA ASN A 93 -14.92 20.26 18.00
C ASN A 93 -14.85 21.42 19.02
N ALA A 94 -13.71 21.59 19.70
CA ALA A 94 -13.49 22.71 20.61
C ALA A 94 -13.55 24.06 19.88
N ALA A 95 -12.92 24.18 18.71
CA ALA A 95 -12.97 25.38 17.88
C ALA A 95 -14.40 25.70 17.40
N GLN A 96 -15.19 24.67 17.04
CA GLN A 96 -16.58 24.83 16.63
C GLN A 96 -17.45 25.31 17.79
N LYS A 97 -17.28 24.77 19.00
CA LYS A 97 -17.97 25.27 20.20
C LYS A 97 -17.64 26.72 20.48
N GLN A 98 -16.35 27.07 20.43
CA GLN A 98 -15.90 28.46 20.63
C GLN A 98 -16.48 29.42 19.58
N LEU A 99 -16.52 29.01 18.31
CA LEU A 99 -17.17 29.78 17.25
C LEU A 99 -18.68 29.93 17.47
N THR A 100 -19.35 28.86 17.92
CA THR A 100 -20.78 28.87 18.20
C THR A 100 -21.11 29.81 19.36
N GLU A 101 -20.31 29.80 20.43
CA GLU A 101 -20.43 30.74 21.56
C GLU A 101 -20.17 32.19 21.14
N LYS A 102 -19.17 32.43 20.29
CA LYS A 102 -18.92 33.77 19.73
C LYS A 102 -20.09 34.23 18.87
N LEU A 103 -20.67 33.34 18.07
CA LEU A 103 -21.81 33.65 17.20
C LEU A 103 -23.08 33.92 18.00
N SER A 104 -23.38 33.13 19.03
CA SER A 104 -24.54 33.35 19.90
C SER A 104 -24.43 34.67 20.66
N ASN A 105 -23.24 35.00 21.18
CA ASN A 105 -22.95 36.27 21.83
C ASN A 105 -23.02 37.48 20.87
N ALA A 106 -22.63 37.30 19.61
CA ALA A 106 -22.76 38.34 18.59
C ALA A 106 -24.24 38.55 18.18
N THR A 107 -25.00 37.45 18.05
CA THR A 107 -26.42 37.47 17.69
C THR A 107 -27.27 38.15 18.77
N SER A 108 -26.96 37.92 20.05
CA SER A 108 -27.67 38.58 21.15
C SER A 108 -27.35 40.08 21.26
N LYS A 109 -26.15 40.50 20.87
CA LYS A 109 -25.73 41.92 20.88
C LYS A 109 -26.08 42.70 19.62
N THR A 110 -26.31 42.01 18.50
CA THR A 110 -26.74 42.61 17.23
C THR A 110 -27.87 41.77 16.62
N PRO A 111 -29.14 42.05 16.97
CA PRO A 111 -30.26 41.30 16.42
C PRO A 111 -30.49 41.70 14.96
N TRP A 112 -29.85 41.00 14.01
CA TRP A 112 -30.12 41.20 12.59
C TRP A 112 -31.47 40.57 12.22
N GLY A 113 -32.46 41.36 11.77
CA GLY A 113 -33.76 40.83 11.36
C GLY A 113 -34.88 41.88 11.24
N ASP A 114 -36.07 41.41 10.85
CA ASP A 114 -37.28 42.22 10.63
C ASP A 114 -37.80 42.91 11.90
N SER A 115 -37.28 42.53 13.07
CA SER A 115 -37.55 43.17 14.37
C SER A 115 -36.85 44.53 14.54
N GLN A 116 -35.86 44.89 13.71
CA GLN A 116 -35.20 46.21 13.72
C GLN A 116 -35.89 47.23 12.79
N ARG A 117 -37.21 47.11 12.60
CA ARG A 117 -37.95 48.06 11.76
C ARG A 117 -37.89 49.48 12.31
N ASP A 118 -37.74 49.63 13.63
CA ASP A 118 -37.70 50.90 14.33
C ASP A 118 -36.42 51.05 15.16
N CYS A 119 -35.41 51.75 14.62
CA CYS A 119 -34.14 51.99 15.33
C CYS A 119 -34.30 52.98 16.50
N ALA A 120 -35.49 53.58 16.68
CA ALA A 120 -35.80 54.51 17.76
C ALA A 120 -35.69 53.85 19.15
N GLU A 121 -36.11 52.59 19.29
CA GLU A 121 -35.98 51.83 20.55
C GLU A 121 -34.52 51.52 20.91
N LEU A 122 -33.63 51.45 19.92
CA LEU A 122 -32.21 51.15 20.09
C LEU A 122 -31.34 52.39 20.33
N GLY A 123 -31.93 53.60 20.34
CA GLY A 123 -31.21 54.85 20.64
C GLY A 123 -30.17 55.28 19.59
N VAL A 124 -30.16 54.65 18.42
CA VAL A 124 -29.18 54.92 17.35
C VAL A 124 -29.79 55.79 16.25
N LYS A 125 -29.04 56.79 15.79
CA LYS A 125 -29.52 57.84 14.87
C LYS A 125 -29.54 57.44 13.40
N HIS A 126 -28.88 56.35 13.01
CA HIS A 126 -28.69 56.00 11.60
C HIS A 126 -29.24 54.60 11.29
N GLN A 127 -30.04 54.52 10.22
CA GLN A 127 -30.64 53.29 9.71
C GLN A 127 -30.30 53.15 8.22
N GLN A 128 -29.77 52.00 7.81
CA GLN A 128 -29.62 51.64 6.41
C GLN A 128 -30.63 50.56 6.04
N ILE A 129 -31.39 50.79 4.97
CA ILE A 129 -32.39 49.85 4.46
C ILE A 129 -31.85 49.25 3.17
N LYS A 130 -31.66 47.93 3.15
CA LYS A 130 -31.29 47.20 1.93
C LYS A 130 -32.44 46.31 1.50
N VAL A 131 -33.01 46.63 0.34
CA VAL A 131 -34.01 45.78 -0.31
C VAL A 131 -33.27 44.75 -1.16
N ILE A 132 -33.49 43.47 -0.87
CA ILE A 132 -32.93 42.35 -1.63
C ILE A 132 -34.08 41.72 -2.39
N VAL A 133 -34.00 41.74 -3.71
CA VAL A 133 -34.93 40.99 -4.57
C VAL A 133 -34.35 39.59 -4.72
N LYS A 134 -35.11 38.58 -4.28
CA LYS A 134 -34.74 37.17 -4.41
C LYS A 134 -35.12 36.67 -5.81
N GLY A 135 -34.52 35.56 -6.24
CA GLY A 135 -34.74 34.97 -7.57
C GLY A 135 -36.17 34.50 -7.85
N ASP A 136 -37.02 34.42 -6.83
CA ASP A 136 -38.46 34.11 -6.90
C ASP A 136 -39.35 35.36 -7.14
N GLY A 137 -38.74 36.54 -7.31
CA GLY A 137 -39.45 37.81 -7.47
C GLY A 137 -39.94 38.41 -6.14
N SER A 138 -39.74 37.73 -5.01
CA SER A 138 -40.07 38.26 -3.69
C SER A 138 -39.05 39.30 -3.25
N ARG A 139 -39.52 40.37 -2.59
CA ARG A 139 -38.67 41.44 -2.06
C ARG A 139 -38.53 41.24 -0.56
N GLY A 140 -37.31 40.96 -0.09
CA GLY A 140 -36.96 40.99 1.33
C GLY A 140 -36.36 42.35 1.69
N MET A 141 -36.84 42.98 2.75
CA MET A 141 -36.21 44.19 3.29
C MET A 141 -35.31 43.80 4.46
N ARG A 142 -34.11 44.37 4.53
CA ARG A 142 -33.21 44.24 5.69
C ARG A 142 -32.91 45.62 6.24
N PHE A 143 -33.06 45.77 7.55
CA PHE A 143 -32.75 46.99 8.29
C PHE A 143 -31.44 46.80 9.03
N LEU A 144 -30.56 47.80 8.97
CA LEU A 144 -29.32 47.86 9.74
C LEU A 144 -29.33 49.17 10.53
N CYS A 145 -29.48 49.09 11.85
CA CYS A 145 -29.32 50.22 12.75
C CYS A 145 -27.84 50.36 13.18
N PHE A 146 -27.25 51.55 13.11
CA PHE A 146 -25.86 51.80 13.52
C PHE A 146 -25.65 53.16 14.18
N ASP A 147 -24.71 53.23 15.13
CA ASP A 147 -24.44 54.41 15.98
C ASP A 147 -23.55 55.48 15.30
N GLY A 148 -23.34 55.41 13.99
CA GLY A 148 -22.49 56.35 13.22
C GLY A 148 -21.00 56.35 13.59
N LYS A 149 -20.59 55.63 14.64
CA LYS A 149 -19.18 55.40 14.97
C LYS A 149 -18.54 54.61 13.82
N PRO A 150 -17.36 55.01 13.33
CA PRO A 150 -16.66 54.24 12.31
C PRO A 150 -16.41 52.84 12.88
N LEU A 151 -17.07 51.85 12.29
CA LEU A 151 -16.69 50.46 12.46
C LEU A 151 -15.30 50.33 11.82
N HIS A 152 -14.26 50.36 12.66
CA HIS A 152 -12.98 49.78 12.27
C HIS A 152 -13.20 48.28 12.09
N MET A 153 -13.75 47.90 10.94
CA MET A 153 -13.62 46.54 10.45
C MET A 153 -12.14 46.39 10.17
N GLY A 154 -11.42 45.80 11.12
CA GLY A 154 -9.99 45.53 11.04
C GLY A 154 -9.69 44.77 9.76
N SER A 155 -9.37 45.52 8.71
CA SER A 155 -8.55 45.06 7.60
C SER A 155 -7.14 45.52 7.93
N GLU A 156 -6.58 44.91 8.98
CA GLU A 156 -5.12 44.81 9.06
C GLU A 156 -4.71 43.87 7.93
N ILE A 157 -4.61 44.44 6.73
CA ILE A 157 -3.76 43.88 5.68
C ILE A 157 -2.37 44.00 6.29
N TYR A 158 -1.79 42.88 6.73
CA TYR A 158 -0.36 42.78 6.97
C TYR A 158 0.35 43.28 5.70
N ALA A 159 0.81 44.52 5.73
CA ALA A 159 1.81 44.98 4.78
C ALA A 159 3.11 44.24 5.14
N PRO A 160 3.77 43.54 4.19
CA PRO A 160 5.08 42.99 4.46
C PRO A 160 6.04 44.14 4.80
N ALA A 161 6.81 43.96 5.87
CA ALA A 161 7.79 44.92 6.35
C ALA A 161 8.76 45.33 5.21
N GLN A 162 8.97 46.64 5.06
CA GLN A 162 10.11 47.23 4.36
C GLN A 162 10.97 47.96 5.38
#